data_AF-A0A497JWS8-F1
#
_entry.id   AF-A0A497JWS8-F1
#
_cell.length_a   1.000
_cell.length_b   1.000
_cell.length_c   1.000
_cell.angle_alpha   90.00
_cell.angle_beta   90.00
_cell.angle_gamma   90.00
#
_symmetry.space_group_name_H-M   'P 1'
#
loop_
_entity.id
_entity.type
_entity.pdbx_description
1 polymer ?
#
loop_
_entity_poly.entity_id
_entity_poly.type
_entity_poly.pdbx_seq_one_letter_code
_entity_poly.pdbx_strand_id
1 'polypeptide(L)'
;MLIISTPNIRYWRHLFSLTVKGRFPKTSGDTEHWDGGHLHYFTYKDIELLLSEHGFEVLVKRSVFGKEFLKEFLSPSIIIKERKYEKYEEVSPLEE
;
A
#
# COMPACT_ATOMS: atom_id res chain seq x y z
N MET A 1 3.02 2.05 -16.16
CA MET A 1 3.78 2.17 -14.90
C MET A 1 2.81 2.69 -13.85
N LEU A 2 2.67 1.99 -12.71
CA LEU A 2 1.78 2.38 -11.62
C LEU A 2 2.61 2.72 -10.39
N ILE A 3 2.28 3.83 -9.72
CA ILE A 3 2.88 4.24 -8.45
C ILE A 3 1.74 4.43 -7.46
N ILE A 4 1.80 3.71 -6.34
CA ILE A 4 0.81 3.77 -5.26
C ILE A 4 1.45 4.44 -4.06
N SER A 5 0.73 5.39 -3.46
CA SER A 5 1.08 6.03 -2.20
C SER A 5 -0.13 6.02 -1.26
N THR A 6 -0.03 5.28 -0.16
CA THR A 6 -1.11 5.17 0.84
C THR A 6 -0.58 5.34 2.25
N PRO A 7 -1.40 5.80 3.20
CA PRO A 7 -1.00 5.89 4.60
C PRO A 7 -0.86 4.49 5.22
N ASN A 8 0.17 4.31 6.05
CA ASN A 8 0.52 3.02 6.67
C ASN A 8 -0.03 2.93 8.11
N ILE A 9 -1.01 2.06 8.37
CA ILE A 9 -1.53 1.88 9.75
C ILE A 9 -0.48 1.28 10.69
N ARG A 10 0.46 0.50 10.17
CA ARG A 10 1.51 -0.17 10.97
C ARG A 10 2.65 0.77 11.38
N TYR A 11 2.63 2.02 10.94
CA TYR A 11 3.54 3.03 11.46
C TYR A 11 3.44 3.12 12.99
N TRP A 12 4.58 3.09 13.69
CA TRP A 12 4.59 2.93 15.14
C TRP A 12 3.80 4.01 15.89
N ARG A 13 3.74 5.24 15.37
CA ARG A 13 2.93 6.32 15.98
C ARG A 13 1.43 6.09 15.81
N HIS A 14 1.03 5.50 14.69
CA HIS A 14 -0.37 5.10 14.43
C HIS A 14 -0.76 3.95 15.34
N LEU A 15 0.08 2.92 15.44
CA LEU A 15 -0.12 1.82 16.38
C LEU A 15 -0.18 2.32 17.82
N PHE A 16 0.74 3.18 18.25
CA PHE A 16 0.71 3.77 19.59
C PHE A 16 -0.56 4.59 19.85
N SER A 17 -1.02 5.38 18.86
CA SER A 17 -2.30 6.10 18.99
C SER A 17 -3.48 5.14 19.16
N LEU A 18 -3.51 4.07 18.37
CA LEU A 18 -4.56 3.06 18.42
C LEU A 18 -4.55 2.29 19.75
N THR A 19 -3.40 1.76 20.16
CA THR A 19 -3.30 0.84 21.31
C THR A 19 -3.22 1.55 22.65
N VAL A 20 -2.54 2.71 22.73
CA VAL A 20 -2.31 3.41 24.01
C VAL A 20 -3.30 4.55 24.20
N LYS A 21 -3.61 5.31 23.15
CA LYS A 21 -4.56 6.44 23.27
C LYS A 21 -6.01 6.04 22.98
N GLY A 22 -6.24 4.84 22.45
CA GLY A 22 -7.58 4.38 22.03
C GLY A 22 -8.18 5.25 20.91
N ARG A 23 -7.34 5.92 20.11
CA ARG A 23 -7.78 6.84 19.06
C ARG A 23 -7.26 6.41 17.71
N PHE A 24 -8.17 6.28 16.76
CA PHE A 24 -7.82 6.05 15.37
C PHE A 24 -7.00 7.24 14.83
N PRO A 25 -5.89 6.97 14.13
CA PRO A 25 -5.09 8.04 13.54
C PRO A 25 -5.84 8.65 12.35
N LYS A 26 -5.76 9.97 12.18
CA LYS A 26 -6.44 10.67 11.08
C LYS A 26 -5.67 10.54 9.77
N THR A 27 -6.35 10.26 8.67
CA THR A 27 -5.74 10.17 7.32
C THR A 27 -5.66 11.52 6.60
N SER A 28 -6.41 12.53 7.04
CA SER A 28 -6.26 13.92 6.60
C SER A 28 -6.29 14.92 7.77
N GLY A 29 -5.84 16.14 7.47
CA GLY A 29 -5.84 17.26 8.41
C GLY A 29 -7.16 18.03 8.47
N ASP A 30 -8.16 17.62 7.70
CA ASP A 30 -9.42 18.35 7.58
C ASP A 30 -10.20 18.26 8.90
N THR A 31 -10.65 19.41 9.39
CA THR A 31 -11.40 19.54 10.65
C THR A 31 -12.88 19.22 10.50
N GLU A 32 -13.38 19.16 9.26
CA GLU A 32 -14.78 18.93 8.94
C GLU A 32 -14.97 17.52 8.37
N HIS A 33 -15.95 16.81 8.93
CA HIS A 33 -16.36 15.43 8.64
C HIS A 33 -15.57 14.35 9.39
N TRP A 34 -16.32 13.34 9.83
CA TRP A 34 -15.85 12.12 10.48
C TRP A 34 -14.55 11.62 9.84
N ASP A 35 -13.46 11.73 10.59
CA ASP A 35 -12.14 11.17 10.31
C ASP A 35 -11.60 11.36 8.88
N GLY A 36 -11.85 12.52 8.28
CA GLY A 36 -10.92 13.07 7.30
C GLY A 36 -10.79 12.34 5.96
N GLY A 37 -11.91 12.11 5.27
CA GLY A 37 -11.94 11.82 3.83
C GLY A 37 -11.68 10.36 3.46
N HIS A 38 -12.14 9.97 2.26
CA HIS A 38 -12.23 8.60 1.72
C HIS A 38 -10.91 7.77 1.66
N LEU A 39 -9.83 8.23 2.26
CA LEU A 39 -8.53 7.55 2.22
C LEU A 39 -8.46 6.49 3.32
N HIS A 40 -8.42 5.22 2.92
CA HIS A 40 -8.22 4.09 3.81
C HIS A 40 -6.74 3.93 4.18
N TYR A 41 -6.46 3.44 5.39
CA TYR A 41 -5.13 2.93 5.70
C TYR A 41 -4.90 1.56 5.07
N PHE A 42 -3.65 1.31 4.72
CA PHE A 42 -3.20 0.02 4.22
C PHE A 42 -1.98 -0.46 5.00
N THR A 43 -1.74 -1.76 4.93
CA THR A 43 -0.44 -2.37 5.22
C THR A 43 0.28 -2.72 3.92
N TYR A 44 1.60 -2.97 3.98
CA TYR A 44 2.34 -3.45 2.81
C TYR A 44 1.71 -4.73 2.23
N LYS A 45 1.27 -5.65 3.11
CA LYS A 45 0.64 -6.91 2.70
C LYS A 45 -0.68 -6.71 1.96
N ASP A 46 -1.49 -5.75 2.40
CA ASP A 46 -2.77 -5.43 1.72
C ASP A 46 -2.52 -4.94 0.30
N ILE A 47 -1.52 -4.06 0.11
CA ILE A 47 -1.17 -3.54 -1.21
C ILE A 47 -0.57 -4.65 -2.08
N GLU A 48 0.31 -5.50 -1.53
CA GLU A 48 0.89 -6.63 -2.28
C GLU A 48 -0.18 -7.61 -2.76
N LEU A 49 -1.12 -7.97 -1.88
CA LEU A 49 -2.21 -8.88 -2.23
C LEU A 49 -3.07 -8.27 -3.35
N LEU A 50 -3.52 -7.02 -3.17
CA LEU A 50 -4.33 -6.31 -4.16
C LEU A 50 -3.64 -6.25 -5.53
N LEU A 51 -2.35 -5.96 -5.55
CA LEU A 51 -1.56 -5.89 -6.78
C LEU A 51 -1.42 -7.24 -7.45
N SER A 52 -1.13 -8.28 -6.67
CA SER A 52 -0.99 -9.65 -7.19
C SER A 52 -2.29 -10.16 -7.82
N GLU A 53 -3.45 -9.88 -7.18
CA GLU A 53 -4.79 -10.26 -7.67
C GLU A 53 -5.14 -9.57 -9.00
N HIS A 54 -4.56 -8.40 -9.27
CA HIS A 54 -4.82 -7.61 -10.48
C HIS A 54 -3.72 -7.73 -11.54
N GLY A 55 -2.80 -8.70 -11.38
CA GLY A 55 -1.76 -8.98 -12.35
C GLY A 55 -0.69 -7.89 -12.40
N PHE A 56 -0.27 -7.38 -11.24
CA PHE A 56 0.88 -6.51 -11.11
C PHE A 56 2.06 -7.25 -10.45
N GLU A 57 3.26 -6.89 -10.90
CA GLU A 57 4.54 -7.34 -10.33
C GLU A 57 5.19 -6.19 -9.55
N VAL A 58 5.49 -6.48 -8.28
CA VAL A 58 6.11 -5.52 -7.36
C VAL A 58 7.58 -5.30 -7.68
N LEU A 59 7.91 -4.15 -8.26
CA LEU A 59 9.28 -3.84 -8.70
C LEU A 59 10.12 -3.24 -7.57
N VAL A 60 9.54 -2.31 -6.80
CA VAL A 60 10.28 -1.58 -5.75
C VAL A 60 9.34 -1.21 -4.60
N LYS A 61 9.77 -1.52 -3.37
CA LYS A 61 9.19 -0.99 -2.12
C LYS A 61 10.14 0.07 -1.56
N ARG A 62 9.76 1.35 -1.55
CA ARG A 62 10.57 2.40 -0.88
C ARG A 62 10.03 2.67 0.52
N SER A 63 10.96 2.75 1.47
CA SER A 63 10.74 3.33 2.80
C SER A 63 11.49 4.65 2.88
N VAL A 64 10.94 5.61 3.61
CA VAL A 64 11.57 6.94 3.81
C VAL A 64 12.86 6.85 4.65
N PHE A 65 13.13 5.72 5.33
CA PHE A 65 14.21 5.59 6.33
C PHE A 65 15.28 4.51 6.06
N GLY A 66 15.40 3.97 4.85
CA GLY A 66 16.56 3.15 4.44
C GLY A 66 16.79 1.80 5.17
N LYS A 67 15.92 1.41 6.12
CA LYS A 67 15.99 0.13 6.83
C LYS A 67 14.96 -0.86 6.27
N GLU A 68 15.44 -1.78 5.44
CA GLU A 68 14.64 -2.80 4.73
C GLU A 68 13.71 -3.62 5.66
N PHE A 69 14.21 -3.98 6.84
CA PHE A 69 13.51 -4.86 7.79
C PHE A 69 12.46 -4.15 8.66
N LEU A 70 12.63 -2.85 8.93
CA LEU A 70 11.72 -2.06 9.78
C LEU A 70 10.77 -1.16 8.98
N LYS A 71 10.76 -1.31 7.65
CA LYS A 71 9.99 -0.47 6.73
C LYS A 71 8.51 -0.38 7.07
N GLU A 72 7.95 -1.49 7.55
CA GLU A 72 6.53 -1.61 7.91
C GLU A 72 6.16 -0.77 9.13
N PHE A 73 7.12 -0.47 10.02
CA PHE A 73 6.88 0.23 11.28
C PHE A 73 7.43 1.65 11.31
N LEU A 74 8.44 1.96 10.50
CA LEU A 74 9.10 3.27 10.48
C LEU A 74 8.58 4.21 9.40
N SER A 75 7.91 3.69 8.36
CA SER A 75 7.40 4.52 7.27
C SER A 75 5.94 4.93 7.54
N PRO A 76 5.61 6.24 7.57
CA PRO A 76 4.23 6.70 7.69
C PRO A 76 3.40 6.46 6.42
N SER A 77 4.06 6.29 5.27
CA SER A 77 3.44 5.97 3.99
C SER A 77 4.06 4.72 3.35
N ILE A 78 3.25 4.02 2.56
CA ILE A 78 3.65 2.92 1.69
C ILE A 78 3.83 3.50 0.29
N ILE A 79 5.03 3.35 -0.29
CA ILE A 79 5.30 3.73 -1.68
C ILE A 79 5.75 2.49 -2.44
N ILE A 80 4.97 2.14 -3.46
CA ILE A 80 5.17 0.93 -4.25
C ILE A 80 5.10 1.28 -5.74
N LYS A 81 6.07 0.74 -6.51
CA LYS A 81 6.18 0.92 -7.96
C LYS A 81 5.99 -0.43 -8.66
N GLU A 82 5.12 -0.45 -9.66
CA GLU A 82 4.61 -1.67 -10.29
C GLU A 82 4.64 -1.62 -11.82
N ARG A 83 4.64 -2.81 -12.42
CA ARG A 83 4.36 -3.07 -13.83
C ARG A 83 3.29 -4.16 -13.95
N LYS A 84 2.37 -4.00 -14.90
CA LYS A 84 1.35 -5.01 -15.21
C LYS A 84 1.99 -6.17 -15.99
N TYR A 85 1.62 -7.41 -15.69
CA TYR A 85 1.99 -8.55 -16.53
C TYR A 85 1.40 -8.38 -17.94
N GLU A 86 2.22 -8.48 -18.97
CA GLU A 86 1.74 -8.72 -20.33
C GLU A 86 1.40 -10.21 -20.43
N LYS A 87 0.10 -10.51 -20.45
CA LYS A 87 -0.35 -11.85 -20.79
C LYS A 87 -0.10 -12.02 -22.28
N TYR A 88 0.85 -12.87 -22.67
CA TYR A 88 0.88 -13.38 -24.04
C TYR A 88 -0.39 -14.22 -24.19
N GLU A 89 -1.30 -13.80 -25.08
CA GLU A 89 -2.36 -14.68 -25.53
C GLU A 89 -1.67 -15.84 -26.26
N GLU A 90 -1.73 -17.04 -25.69
CA GLU A 90 -1.41 -18.25 -26.43
C GLU A 90 -2.38 -18.32 -27.61
N VAL A 91 -1.90 -17.98 -28.80
CA VAL A 91 -2.60 -18.23 -30.05
C VAL A 91 -2.72 -19.75 -30.16
N SER A 92 -3.92 -20.27 -29.92
CA SER A 92 -4.27 -21.66 -30.23
C SER A 92 -3.82 -21.95 -31.66
N PRO A 93 -3.01 -23.00 -31.92
CA PRO A 93 -2.70 -23.40 -33.27
C PRO A 93 -4.01 -23.64 -34.02
N LEU A 94 -4.14 -23.00 -35.19
CA LEU A 94 -5.25 -23.21 -36.10
C LEU A 94 -5.33 -24.71 -36.42
N GLU A 95 -6.45 -25.34 -36.09
CA GLU A 95 -6.77 -26.66 -36.65
C GLU A 95 -7.04 -26.46 -38.16
N GLU A 96 -6.09 -26.89 -38.99
CA GLU A 96 -6.24 -27.08 -40.44
C GLU A 96 -7.00 -28.37 -40.76
#